data_AF-A0AAD5Y8Y1-F1
#
_entry.id   AF-A0AAD5Y8Y1-F1
#
_cell.length_a   1.000
_cell.length_b   1.000
_cell.length_c   1.000
_cell.angle_alpha   90.00
_cell.angle_beta   90.00
_cell.angle_gamma   90.00
#
_symmetry.space_group_name_H-M   'P 1'
#
loop_
_entity.id
_entity.type
_entity.pdbx_description
1 polymer ?
#
loop_
_entity_poly.entity_id
_entity_poly.type
_entity_poly.pdbx_seq_one_letter_code
_entity_poly.pdbx_strand_id
1 'polypeptide(L)'
;MVIKLFLLCYTVYASNVQQPLFQASSSVREEFYGVKFLQQGTHCTQISPVEQVQRNNNVDKYQPVIALKSPAIRDHQVLGSSATLLSIIGLDQTLVKNEIANHCETIDRYIEYDLDALENEIEIEIIKSGDPKNRIDAVFMGDGYTKDEREKFISDIKRLVDDMWAGNTFESVLPLYNIWAVFVPSKEHGIGVGGKPKDTAFGLYRDGTELRGIYCSKQRRARQVCKATGKYACDYPTLIGNDPYYGGLGGEFVISTSSETSGTIVLRHEIGHSMIDVGEEYDGGQVYSGCNAAHSLSNIPWQEWLTEPHNIREETSAIRVQDYAWYDLANGDYEIKFYSGGKFDTWKMEISSSGVEVPDSLEVYFDGVRLPWETTGNLDRAFSAWEGKNLAKGQHTLTFKQGFPPSNSDSPIRQLCSVRLHEFAKEPEFHKSKSFIGAYPTWDINGRVSYRPTNDACLMRDMSRDTFCDVCVEGLWVNLLRQLSLIDNVIQSCENSIKIQVATLPLAHFRSSIKSFNESLSINWFDRDHQPLTQYKDQFTVEIPGEFYSDEWTVEVKFWSSQIRGSYKYLTSTKSFQICSATQ
;
A
#
# COMPACT_ATOMS: atom_id res chain seq x y z
N MET A 1 34.02 -3.43 -22.47
CA MET A 1 33.68 -4.85 -22.21
C MET A 1 33.98 -5.09 -20.75
N VAL A 2 33.05 -5.16 -19.79
CA VAL A 2 31.64 -5.55 -19.79
C VAL A 2 30.91 -4.57 -18.86
N ILE A 3 30.12 -3.65 -19.43
CA ILE A 3 29.09 -2.87 -18.74
C ILE A 3 27.88 -2.99 -19.65
N LYS A 4 27.01 -3.97 -19.39
CA LYS A 4 25.66 -4.11 -19.97
C LYS A 4 25.00 -5.36 -19.41
N LEU A 5 23.91 -5.13 -18.67
CA LEU A 5 22.79 -5.98 -18.27
C LEU A 5 22.57 -5.88 -16.76
N PHE A 6 21.82 -4.86 -16.29
CA PHE A 6 21.00 -4.93 -15.05
C PHE A 6 20.01 -3.74 -14.94
N LEU A 7 19.54 -3.21 -16.09
CA LEU A 7 18.77 -1.96 -16.15
C LEU A 7 17.45 -2.09 -16.95
N LEU A 8 16.83 -3.28 -16.91
CA LEU A 8 15.78 -3.65 -17.88
C LEU A 8 14.47 -4.21 -17.29
N CYS A 9 14.06 -3.76 -16.09
CA CYS A 9 12.71 -4.04 -15.57
C CYS A 9 11.80 -2.82 -15.40
N TYR A 10 12.25 -1.59 -15.70
CA TYR A 10 11.36 -0.41 -15.73
C TYR A 10 11.28 0.32 -17.07
N THR A 11 12.14 -0.04 -18.05
CA THR A 11 12.24 0.65 -19.34
C THR A 11 11.27 0.17 -20.43
N VAL A 12 10.35 -0.76 -20.13
CA VAL A 12 9.26 -1.12 -21.06
C VAL A 12 7.94 -0.37 -20.76
N TYR A 13 7.85 0.40 -19.66
CA TYR A 13 6.67 1.23 -19.36
C TYR A 13 6.89 2.74 -19.43
N ALA A 14 8.11 3.19 -19.74
CA ALA A 14 8.45 4.61 -19.82
C ALA A 14 8.72 5.06 -21.27
N SER A 15 7.69 5.03 -22.13
CA SER A 15 7.71 5.78 -23.38
C SER A 15 6.34 6.39 -23.67
N ASN A 16 6.27 7.73 -23.58
CA ASN A 16 5.20 8.60 -24.10
C ASN A 16 3.76 8.27 -23.75
N VAL A 17 3.45 8.17 -22.45
CA VAL A 17 2.10 8.42 -21.97
C VAL A 17 2.20 9.49 -20.90
N GLN A 18 1.74 10.71 -21.20
CA GLN A 18 1.29 11.63 -20.16
C GLN A 18 0.37 10.80 -19.26
N GLN A 19 0.76 10.55 -18.02
CA GLN A 19 -0.14 9.97 -17.03
C GLN A 19 -1.38 10.87 -17.01
N PRO A 20 -2.58 10.38 -17.38
CA PRO A 20 -3.77 11.16 -17.08
C PRO A 20 -3.87 11.16 -15.56
N LEU A 21 -3.84 12.36 -14.98
CA LEU A 21 -4.41 12.64 -13.68
C LEU A 21 -5.71 11.85 -13.56
N PHE A 22 -5.74 10.83 -12.71
CA PHE A 22 -6.98 10.18 -12.34
C PHE A 22 -7.80 11.20 -11.52
N GLN A 23 -8.48 12.09 -12.22
CA GLN A 23 -9.71 12.66 -11.72
C GLN A 23 -10.66 11.48 -11.55
N ALA A 24 -10.94 11.10 -10.31
CA ALA A 24 -12.07 10.25 -9.98
C ALA A 24 -13.35 11.04 -10.35
N SER A 25 -13.76 10.93 -11.61
CA SER A 25 -15.10 11.34 -12.02
C SER A 25 -16.08 10.34 -11.39
N SER A 26 -17.05 10.85 -10.66
CA SER A 26 -18.24 10.12 -10.23
C SER A 26 -18.99 9.62 -11.48
N SER A 27 -18.69 8.41 -11.92
CA SER A 27 -19.53 7.64 -12.82
C SER A 27 -19.70 6.25 -12.21
N VAL A 28 -20.95 5.81 -12.12
CA VAL A 28 -21.30 4.45 -11.75
C VAL A 28 -20.53 3.54 -12.71
N ARG A 29 -19.55 2.77 -12.19
CA ARG A 29 -18.80 1.78 -12.98
C ARG A 29 -19.75 0.62 -13.27
N GLU A 30 -20.32 0.56 -14.48
CA GLU A 30 -20.93 -0.67 -14.96
C GLU A 30 -19.81 -1.67 -15.31
N GLU A 31 -19.74 -2.77 -14.57
CA GLU A 31 -18.72 -3.80 -14.71
C GLU A 31 -19.15 -4.87 -15.72
N PHE A 32 -18.25 -5.31 -16.60
CA PHE A 32 -18.49 -6.37 -17.58
C PHE A 32 -17.50 -7.52 -17.38
N TYR A 33 -17.87 -8.72 -17.80
CA TYR A 33 -17.02 -9.92 -17.89
C TYR A 33 -16.73 -10.22 -19.35
N GLY A 34 -15.54 -10.69 -19.69
CA GLY A 34 -15.21 -11.08 -21.05
C GLY A 34 -14.15 -12.19 -21.13
N VAL A 35 -14.10 -12.84 -22.28
CA VAL A 35 -13.27 -14.01 -22.53
C VAL A 35 -12.87 -14.03 -24.01
N LYS A 36 -11.67 -14.53 -24.32
CA LYS A 36 -11.16 -14.64 -25.67
C LYS A 36 -10.79 -16.07 -26.03
N PHE A 37 -11.17 -16.45 -27.25
CA PHE A 37 -10.86 -17.74 -27.84
C PHE A 37 -10.18 -17.56 -29.19
N LEU A 38 -9.25 -18.45 -29.50
CA LEU A 38 -8.90 -18.74 -30.87
C LEU A 38 -9.90 -19.78 -31.38
N GLN A 39 -10.77 -19.39 -32.31
CA GLN A 39 -11.85 -20.22 -32.84
C GLN A 39 -11.51 -20.73 -34.24
N GLN A 40 -11.64 -22.04 -34.47
CA GLN A 40 -11.55 -22.69 -35.78
C GLN A 40 -12.82 -23.53 -35.99
N GLY A 41 -13.76 -23.04 -36.80
CA GLY A 41 -15.10 -23.63 -36.87
C GLY A 41 -15.87 -23.45 -35.56
N THR A 42 -16.40 -24.53 -34.99
CA THR A 42 -17.05 -24.57 -33.66
C THR A 42 -16.09 -25.00 -32.53
N HIS A 43 -14.83 -25.28 -32.87
CA HIS A 43 -13.79 -25.60 -31.90
C HIS A 43 -13.09 -24.32 -31.41
N CYS A 44 -12.92 -24.19 -30.10
CA CYS A 44 -12.36 -23.01 -29.46
C CYS A 44 -11.18 -23.38 -28.54
N THR A 45 -10.05 -22.72 -28.71
CA THR A 45 -8.96 -22.77 -27.73
C THR A 45 -9.00 -21.51 -26.89
N GLN A 46 -9.19 -21.64 -25.58
CA GLN A 46 -9.22 -20.48 -24.70
C GLN A 46 -7.85 -19.82 -24.65
N ILE A 47 -7.79 -18.52 -24.95
CA ILE A 47 -6.54 -17.73 -24.90
C ILE A 47 -6.56 -16.67 -23.80
N SER A 48 -7.74 -16.38 -23.22
CA SER A 48 -7.88 -15.67 -21.95
C SER A 48 -8.97 -16.31 -21.09
N PRO A 49 -8.82 -16.37 -19.75
CA PRO A 49 -9.89 -16.78 -18.84
C PRO A 49 -11.09 -15.82 -18.94
N VAL A 50 -12.25 -16.22 -18.40
CA VAL A 50 -13.35 -15.26 -18.16
C VAL A 50 -12.89 -14.25 -17.11
N GLU A 51 -12.79 -12.98 -17.47
CA GLU A 51 -12.22 -11.91 -16.65
C GLU A 51 -13.06 -10.63 -16.73
N GLN A 52 -12.98 -9.75 -15.73
CA GLN A 52 -13.65 -8.46 -15.83
C GLN A 52 -12.95 -7.53 -16.83
N VAL A 53 -13.72 -6.83 -17.67
CA VAL A 53 -13.21 -5.92 -18.71
C VAL A 53 -13.90 -4.55 -18.63
N GLN A 54 -13.15 -3.47 -18.92
CA GLN A 54 -13.74 -2.14 -19.08
C GLN A 54 -14.18 -1.93 -20.53
N ARG A 55 -15.43 -1.49 -20.73
CA ARG A 55 -15.98 -1.17 -22.05
C ARG A 55 -15.84 0.33 -22.30
N ASN A 56 -15.22 0.72 -23.43
CA ASN A 56 -15.24 2.13 -23.87
C ASN A 56 -16.63 2.45 -24.43
N ASN A 57 -17.29 3.47 -23.86
CA ASN A 57 -18.69 3.86 -24.15
C ASN A 57 -18.98 4.37 -25.57
N ASN A 58 -18.06 4.24 -26.54
CA ASN A 58 -18.22 4.82 -27.88
C ASN A 58 -18.51 3.81 -29.00
N VAL A 59 -18.75 2.53 -28.71
CA VAL A 59 -19.14 1.55 -29.73
C VAL A 59 -20.20 0.58 -29.21
N ASP A 60 -21.39 0.69 -29.80
CA ASP A 60 -22.55 -0.22 -29.81
C ASP A 60 -23.50 -0.27 -28.59
N LYS A 61 -24.77 0.06 -28.89
CA LYS A 61 -25.96 0.12 -28.03
C LYS A 61 -26.21 -1.16 -27.21
N TYR A 62 -26.56 -0.97 -25.94
CA TYR A 62 -27.42 -1.81 -25.06
C TYR A 62 -27.62 -3.29 -25.45
N GLN A 63 -26.57 -4.11 -25.34
CA GLN A 63 -26.68 -5.57 -25.39
C GLN A 63 -26.10 -6.15 -24.09
N PRO A 64 -26.83 -7.04 -23.36
CA PRO A 64 -26.37 -7.62 -22.09
C PRO A 64 -25.11 -8.49 -22.24
N VAL A 65 -24.90 -9.04 -23.44
CA VAL A 65 -23.71 -9.78 -23.84
C VAL A 65 -23.47 -9.56 -25.33
N ILE A 66 -22.20 -9.50 -25.74
CA ILE A 66 -21.77 -9.34 -27.12
C ILE A 66 -20.68 -10.36 -27.44
N ALA A 67 -20.69 -10.89 -28.66
CA ALA A 67 -19.63 -11.72 -29.21
C ALA A 67 -19.02 -11.03 -30.44
N LEU A 68 -17.74 -10.68 -30.36
CA LEU A 68 -16.99 -9.99 -31.40
C LEU A 68 -16.02 -10.97 -32.06
N LYS A 69 -16.04 -11.06 -33.38
CA LYS A 69 -15.11 -11.87 -34.18
C LYS A 69 -14.14 -10.96 -34.93
N SER A 70 -12.84 -11.22 -34.82
CA SER A 70 -11.79 -10.53 -35.57
C SER A 70 -10.75 -11.49 -36.14
N PRO A 71 -9.99 -11.12 -37.18
CA PRO A 71 -8.93 -11.97 -37.71
C PRO A 71 -7.87 -12.27 -36.65
N ALA A 72 -7.42 -13.53 -36.56
CA ALA A 72 -6.31 -13.89 -35.67
C ALA A 72 -4.97 -13.40 -36.28
N ILE A 73 -4.36 -12.37 -35.68
CA ILE A 73 -3.10 -11.78 -36.13
C ILE A 73 -2.02 -12.00 -35.07
N ARG A 74 -0.84 -12.50 -35.48
CA ARG A 74 0.37 -12.62 -34.65
C ARG A 74 1.54 -12.03 -35.42
N ASP A 75 2.30 -11.12 -34.79
CA ASP A 75 3.45 -10.43 -35.40
C ASP A 75 3.17 -9.84 -36.80
N HIS A 76 2.02 -9.14 -36.92
CA HIS A 76 1.55 -8.53 -38.18
C HIS A 76 1.30 -9.51 -39.34
N GLN A 77 1.23 -10.82 -39.09
CA GLN A 77 0.81 -11.84 -40.05
C GLN A 77 -0.50 -12.51 -39.61
N VAL A 78 -1.39 -12.75 -40.58
CA VAL A 78 -2.66 -13.46 -40.35
C VAL A 78 -2.37 -14.95 -40.16
N LEU A 79 -2.76 -15.50 -39.01
CA LEU A 79 -2.58 -16.91 -38.67
C LEU A 79 -3.58 -17.79 -39.43
N GLY A 80 -3.29 -18.10 -40.70
CA GLY A 80 -4.02 -19.09 -41.50
C GLY A 80 -5.46 -18.68 -41.86
N SER A 81 -5.97 -19.21 -42.97
CA SER A 81 -7.25 -18.79 -43.58
C SER A 81 -8.52 -19.27 -42.85
N SER A 82 -8.43 -19.80 -41.62
CA SER A 82 -9.57 -20.40 -40.92
C SER A 82 -9.68 -20.08 -39.42
N ALA A 83 -8.69 -19.40 -38.81
CA ALA A 83 -8.72 -19.10 -37.38
C ALA A 83 -9.20 -17.65 -37.10
N THR A 84 -10.19 -17.52 -36.22
CA THR A 84 -10.81 -16.24 -35.85
C THR A 84 -10.61 -15.99 -34.36
N LEU A 85 -10.27 -14.77 -33.96
CA LEU A 85 -10.31 -14.35 -32.57
C LEU A 85 -11.77 -14.06 -32.19
N LEU A 86 -12.33 -14.84 -31.26
CA LEU A 86 -13.64 -14.62 -30.68
C LEU A 86 -13.49 -13.96 -29.31
N SER A 87 -14.13 -12.80 -29.11
CA SER A 87 -14.16 -12.07 -27.84
C SER A 87 -15.60 -11.95 -27.38
N ILE A 88 -15.95 -12.59 -26.28
CA ILE A 88 -17.29 -12.50 -25.69
C ILE A 88 -17.22 -11.56 -24.48
N ILE A 89 -18.16 -10.64 -24.34
CA ILE A 89 -18.22 -9.67 -23.24
C ILE A 89 -19.66 -9.51 -22.77
N GLY A 90 -19.99 -9.61 -21.48
CA GLY A 90 -21.34 -9.46 -20.95
C GLY A 90 -21.41 -8.90 -19.53
N LEU A 91 -22.61 -8.56 -19.08
CA LEU A 91 -22.87 -7.90 -17.78
C LEU A 91 -22.69 -8.85 -16.57
N ASP A 92 -22.79 -10.16 -16.78
CA ASP A 92 -22.51 -11.17 -15.77
C ASP A 92 -21.87 -12.43 -16.40
N GLN A 93 -21.28 -13.27 -15.55
CA GLN A 93 -20.59 -14.48 -16.00
C GLN A 93 -21.54 -15.51 -16.62
N THR A 94 -22.79 -15.59 -16.20
CA THR A 94 -23.79 -16.53 -16.72
C THR A 94 -24.12 -16.19 -18.17
N LEU A 95 -24.31 -14.91 -18.47
CA LEU A 95 -24.53 -14.43 -19.84
C LEU A 95 -23.32 -14.73 -20.73
N VAL A 96 -22.11 -14.50 -20.22
CA VAL A 96 -20.87 -14.84 -20.94
C VAL A 96 -20.76 -16.34 -21.17
N LYS A 97 -21.05 -17.18 -20.17
CA LYS A 97 -21.05 -18.65 -20.28
C LYS A 97 -22.05 -19.16 -21.31
N ASN A 98 -23.28 -18.66 -21.27
CA ASN A 98 -24.31 -19.01 -22.25
C ASN A 98 -23.87 -18.63 -23.67
N GLU A 99 -23.26 -17.46 -23.82
CA GLU A 99 -22.77 -17.02 -25.12
C GLU A 99 -21.56 -17.85 -25.59
N ILE A 100 -20.68 -18.32 -24.70
CA ILE A 100 -19.61 -19.26 -25.06
C ILE A 100 -20.20 -20.53 -25.67
N ALA A 101 -21.22 -21.11 -25.03
CA ALA A 101 -21.88 -22.33 -25.51
C ALA A 101 -22.52 -22.16 -26.89
N ASN A 102 -22.97 -20.94 -27.23
CA ASN A 102 -23.52 -20.62 -28.56
C ASN A 102 -22.46 -20.61 -29.67
N HIS A 103 -21.19 -20.38 -29.35
CA HIS A 103 -20.10 -20.24 -30.33
C HIS A 103 -19.09 -21.39 -30.31
N CYS A 104 -18.97 -22.10 -29.20
CA CYS A 104 -17.95 -23.12 -28.97
C CYS A 104 -18.58 -24.46 -28.57
N GLU A 105 -18.64 -25.42 -29.50
CA GLU A 105 -19.14 -26.79 -29.23
C GLU A 105 -18.09 -27.63 -28.48
N THR A 106 -16.80 -27.37 -28.74
CA THR A 106 -15.68 -28.01 -28.04
C THR A 106 -14.66 -26.97 -27.63
N ILE A 107 -14.15 -27.07 -26.39
CA ILE A 107 -13.19 -26.11 -25.84
C ILE A 107 -11.94 -26.83 -25.31
N ASP A 108 -10.78 -26.47 -25.86
CA ASP A 108 -9.48 -26.87 -25.32
C ASP A 108 -9.17 -26.02 -24.08
N ARG A 109 -9.07 -26.69 -22.92
CA ARG A 109 -8.80 -26.08 -21.59
C ARG A 109 -9.73 -24.91 -21.28
N TYR A 110 -10.99 -25.23 -20.98
CA TYR A 110 -11.86 -24.26 -20.30
C TYR A 110 -11.41 -24.10 -18.85
N ILE A 111 -10.71 -23.01 -18.55
CA ILE A 111 -10.37 -22.64 -17.18
C ILE A 111 -11.51 -21.79 -16.64
N GLU A 112 -12.49 -22.49 -16.05
CA GLU A 112 -13.45 -21.90 -15.13
C GLU A 112 -12.74 -21.81 -13.78
N TYR A 113 -12.50 -20.60 -13.28
CA TYR A 113 -12.16 -20.47 -11.88
C TYR A 113 -13.47 -20.59 -11.12
N ASP A 114 -13.65 -21.75 -10.49
CA ASP A 114 -14.74 -22.02 -9.57
C ASP A 114 -14.57 -21.10 -8.35
N LEU A 115 -15.21 -19.93 -8.41
CA LEU A 115 -15.26 -18.96 -7.31
C LEU A 115 -16.22 -19.43 -6.21
N ASP A 116 -17.19 -20.29 -6.53
CA ASP A 116 -18.14 -20.88 -5.58
C ASP A 116 -17.41 -21.83 -4.61
N ALA A 117 -16.32 -22.46 -5.05
CA ALA A 117 -15.41 -23.22 -4.18
C ALA A 117 -14.62 -22.37 -3.16
N LEU A 118 -14.65 -21.03 -3.25
CA LEU A 118 -13.99 -20.14 -2.29
C LEU A 118 -14.91 -19.70 -1.14
N GLU A 119 -16.23 -19.85 -1.30
CA GLU A 119 -17.22 -19.07 -0.54
C GLU A 119 -17.37 -19.43 0.95
N ASN A 120 -16.83 -20.55 1.45
CA ASN A 120 -17.19 -21.00 2.80
C ASN A 120 -16.05 -21.44 3.75
N GLU A 121 -14.77 -21.45 3.35
CA GLU A 121 -13.67 -21.88 4.24
C GLU A 121 -12.41 -20.98 4.25
N ILE A 122 -12.40 -19.92 3.44
CA ILE A 122 -11.20 -19.17 3.06
C ILE A 122 -11.13 -17.81 3.76
N GLU A 123 -12.26 -17.13 3.94
CA GLU A 123 -12.30 -15.79 4.53
C GLU A 123 -12.42 -15.81 6.05
N ILE A 124 -11.61 -14.99 6.71
CA ILE A 124 -11.51 -14.88 8.15
C ILE A 124 -11.58 -13.40 8.51
N GLU A 125 -12.62 -13.03 9.26
CA GLU A 125 -12.78 -11.71 9.83
C GLU A 125 -11.68 -11.48 10.89
N ILE A 126 -10.78 -10.53 10.65
CA ILE A 126 -9.75 -10.13 11.62
C ILE A 126 -10.23 -8.90 12.38
N ILE A 127 -10.69 -7.87 11.65
CA ILE A 127 -11.28 -6.65 12.21
C ILE A 127 -12.52 -6.30 11.40
N LYS A 128 -13.62 -5.97 12.07
CA LYS A 128 -14.82 -5.43 11.43
C LYS A 128 -15.34 -4.24 12.21
N SER A 129 -15.36 -3.09 11.55
CA SER A 129 -15.79 -1.82 12.14
C SER A 129 -17.09 -1.29 11.54
N GLY A 130 -17.60 -1.85 10.44
CA GLY A 130 -18.86 -1.44 9.83
C GLY A 130 -19.17 -2.11 8.49
N ASP A 131 -20.20 -1.59 7.79
CA ASP A 131 -20.58 -2.02 6.44
C ASP A 131 -19.45 -1.68 5.44
N PRO A 132 -18.97 -2.63 4.62
CA PRO A 132 -17.97 -2.39 3.57
C PRO A 132 -18.29 -1.22 2.61
N LYS A 133 -19.57 -0.83 2.47
CA LYS A 133 -19.94 0.37 1.68
C LYS A 133 -19.40 1.69 2.26
N ASN A 134 -19.08 1.71 3.55
CA ASN A 134 -18.59 2.88 4.25
C ASN A 134 -17.39 2.54 5.14
N ARG A 135 -16.60 1.55 4.75
CA ARG A 135 -15.32 1.18 5.34
C ARG A 135 -14.31 0.96 4.24
N ILE A 136 -13.06 0.85 4.66
CA ILE A 136 -11.94 0.49 3.82
C ILE A 136 -11.61 -0.97 4.09
N ASP A 137 -11.68 -1.81 3.07
CA ASP A 137 -11.58 -3.25 3.18
C ASP A 137 -10.19 -3.73 2.74
N ALA A 138 -9.29 -3.91 3.71
CA ALA A 138 -7.94 -4.43 3.49
C ALA A 138 -7.94 -5.96 3.55
N VAL A 139 -7.42 -6.60 2.49
CA VAL A 139 -7.50 -8.07 2.33
C VAL A 139 -6.10 -8.67 2.30
N PHE A 140 -5.82 -9.53 3.29
CA PHE A 140 -4.54 -10.23 3.46
C PHE A 140 -4.65 -11.68 2.96
N MET A 141 -4.00 -11.99 1.85
CA MET A 141 -4.03 -13.33 1.24
C MET A 141 -2.68 -14.02 1.42
N GLY A 142 -2.70 -15.25 1.94
CA GLY A 142 -1.48 -16.03 2.19
C GLY A 142 -0.97 -16.74 0.93
N ASP A 143 0.35 -16.74 0.72
CA ASP A 143 1.03 -17.57 -0.29
C ASP A 143 2.09 -18.49 0.35
N GLY A 144 2.23 -19.71 -0.15
CA GLY A 144 3.21 -20.67 0.37
C GLY A 144 2.82 -21.31 1.70
N TYR A 145 1.58 -21.12 2.16
CA TYR A 145 1.00 -21.86 3.27
C TYR A 145 0.28 -23.09 2.73
N THR A 146 0.73 -24.28 3.11
CA THR A 146 0.03 -25.53 2.78
C THR A 146 -1.26 -25.67 3.58
N LYS A 147 -2.12 -26.64 3.21
CA LYS A 147 -3.40 -26.88 3.89
C LYS A 147 -3.24 -27.06 5.41
N ASP A 148 -2.17 -27.73 5.84
CA ASP A 148 -1.88 -28.04 7.24
C ASP A 148 -1.27 -26.85 8.00
N GLU A 149 -0.99 -25.74 7.32
CA GLU A 149 -0.43 -24.51 7.89
C GLU A 149 -1.49 -23.40 8.05
N ARG A 150 -2.77 -23.74 8.00
CA ARG A 150 -3.88 -22.77 8.12
C ARG A 150 -3.81 -22.00 9.44
N GLU A 151 -3.57 -22.67 10.56
CA GLU A 151 -3.46 -22.03 11.87
C GLU A 151 -2.23 -21.12 11.94
N LYS A 152 -1.12 -21.52 11.31
CA LYS A 152 0.09 -20.68 11.20
C LYS A 152 -0.23 -19.41 10.41
N PHE A 153 -0.89 -19.53 9.26
CA PHE A 153 -1.33 -18.37 8.47
C PHE A 153 -2.17 -17.41 9.30
N ILE A 154 -3.18 -17.91 10.02
CA ILE A 154 -4.05 -17.08 10.85
C ILE A 154 -3.25 -16.35 11.92
N SER A 155 -2.32 -17.06 12.59
CA SER A 155 -1.45 -16.48 13.60
C SER A 155 -0.54 -15.39 13.02
N ASP A 156 0.05 -15.62 11.85
CA ASP A 156 0.90 -14.66 11.17
C ASP A 156 0.12 -13.41 10.78
N ILE A 157 -1.07 -13.55 10.18
CA ILE A 157 -1.88 -12.38 9.80
C ILE A 157 -2.35 -11.61 11.02
N LYS A 158 -2.80 -12.28 12.09
CA LYS A 158 -3.20 -11.60 13.33
C LYS A 158 -2.05 -10.80 13.92
N ARG A 159 -0.85 -11.40 14.04
CA ARG A 159 0.35 -10.69 14.52
C ARG A 159 0.66 -9.48 13.65
N LEU A 160 0.71 -9.64 12.32
CA LEU A 160 1.01 -8.52 11.41
C LEU A 160 -0.03 -7.40 11.54
N VAL A 161 -1.32 -7.74 11.60
CA VAL A 161 -2.42 -6.77 11.76
C VAL A 161 -2.36 -6.08 13.12
N ASP A 162 -2.14 -6.83 14.21
CA ASP A 162 -1.99 -6.28 15.56
C ASP A 162 -0.79 -5.31 15.62
N ASP A 163 0.37 -5.69 15.08
CA ASP A 163 1.56 -4.84 15.06
C ASP A 163 1.33 -3.51 14.30
N MET A 164 0.49 -3.52 13.26
CA MET A 164 0.21 -2.35 12.42
C MET A 164 -0.91 -1.45 12.98
N TRP A 165 -2.01 -2.05 13.43
CA TRP A 165 -3.25 -1.34 13.81
C TRP A 165 -3.48 -1.24 15.32
N ALA A 166 -3.02 -2.22 16.11
CA ALA A 166 -2.94 -2.09 17.57
C ALA A 166 -1.60 -1.47 18.01
N GLY A 167 -0.58 -1.45 17.14
CA GLY A 167 0.63 -0.64 17.26
C GLY A 167 0.39 0.84 16.97
N ASN A 168 1.44 1.61 16.63
CA ASN A 168 1.31 3.06 16.45
C ASN A 168 0.99 3.52 15.01
N THR A 169 1.10 2.65 14.00
CA THR A 169 1.13 3.10 12.59
C THR A 169 -0.23 3.53 12.05
N PHE A 170 -1.26 2.69 12.21
CA PHE A 170 -2.61 2.90 11.65
C PHE A 170 -3.71 3.00 12.71
N GLU A 171 -3.35 3.01 13.99
CA GLU A 171 -4.30 2.97 15.12
C GLU A 171 -5.33 4.11 15.09
N SER A 172 -4.90 5.33 14.74
CA SER A 172 -5.82 6.49 14.71
C SER A 172 -6.93 6.32 13.68
N VAL A 173 -6.67 5.58 12.59
CA VAL A 173 -7.62 5.34 11.50
C VAL A 173 -8.26 3.96 11.54
N LEU A 174 -7.91 3.10 12.52
CA LEU A 174 -8.48 1.75 12.69
C LEU A 174 -10.02 1.70 12.59
N PRO A 175 -10.80 2.62 13.18
CA PRO A 175 -12.26 2.63 13.06
C PRO A 175 -12.81 2.72 11.63
N LEU A 176 -11.96 3.06 10.65
CA LEU A 176 -12.32 3.19 9.24
C LEU A 176 -12.18 1.88 8.45
N TYR A 177 -11.62 0.83 9.06
CA TYR A 177 -11.23 -0.39 8.36
C TYR A 177 -12.08 -1.61 8.68
N ASN A 178 -12.31 -2.42 7.65
CA ASN A 178 -12.49 -3.86 7.80
C ASN A 178 -11.19 -4.54 7.34
N ILE A 179 -10.77 -5.57 8.07
CA ILE A 179 -9.57 -6.34 7.74
C ILE A 179 -9.94 -7.81 7.65
N TRP A 180 -9.66 -8.38 6.48
CA TRP A 180 -9.98 -9.75 6.12
C TRP A 180 -8.70 -10.53 5.86
N ALA A 181 -8.67 -11.78 6.31
CA ALA A 181 -7.64 -12.73 5.91
C ALA A 181 -8.25 -13.81 5.01
N VAL A 182 -7.56 -14.14 3.92
CA VAL A 182 -8.05 -15.07 2.89
C VAL A 182 -7.02 -16.20 2.73
N PHE A 183 -7.36 -17.37 3.25
CA PHE A 183 -6.49 -18.55 3.25
C PHE A 183 -6.65 -19.37 1.96
N VAL A 184 -5.70 -19.26 1.04
CA VAL A 184 -5.65 -20.10 -0.15
C VAL A 184 -4.56 -21.16 0.02
N PRO A 185 -4.91 -22.45 0.17
CA PRO A 185 -3.90 -23.49 0.39
C PRO A 185 -2.98 -23.62 -0.83
N SER A 186 -1.68 -23.52 -0.58
CA SER A 186 -0.61 -23.76 -1.54
C SER A 186 -0.25 -25.25 -1.59
N LYS A 187 0.24 -25.73 -2.73
CA LYS A 187 0.73 -27.12 -2.82
C LYS A 187 2.14 -27.29 -2.25
N GLU A 188 2.93 -26.21 -2.30
CA GLU A 188 4.28 -26.17 -1.76
C GLU A 188 4.38 -25.17 -0.61
N HIS A 189 5.27 -25.47 0.33
CA HIS A 189 5.62 -24.61 1.45
C HIS A 189 6.62 -23.52 1.03
N GLY A 190 6.40 -22.30 1.53
CA GLY A 190 7.24 -21.13 1.33
C GLY A 190 7.23 -20.58 -0.08
N ILE A 191 8.13 -19.64 -0.37
CA ILE A 191 8.18 -18.95 -1.67
C ILE A 191 9.31 -19.46 -2.57
N GLY A 192 9.29 -19.07 -3.85
CA GLY A 192 10.33 -19.37 -4.83
C GLY A 192 11.58 -18.49 -4.71
N VAL A 193 12.69 -18.94 -5.28
CA VAL A 193 14.00 -18.24 -5.25
C VAL A 193 14.68 -18.42 -6.61
N GLY A 194 15.54 -17.47 -7.01
CA GLY A 194 16.30 -17.56 -8.26
C GLY A 194 15.43 -17.40 -9.51
N GLY A 195 14.40 -16.56 -9.42
CA GLY A 195 13.48 -16.29 -10.53
C GLY A 195 12.50 -17.44 -10.82
N LYS A 196 12.44 -18.44 -9.91
CA LYS A 196 11.65 -19.65 -10.07
C LYS A 196 10.57 -19.71 -8.99
N PRO A 197 9.32 -19.33 -9.30
CA PRO A 197 8.21 -19.53 -8.37
C PRO A 197 7.95 -21.01 -8.12
N LYS A 198 7.61 -21.33 -6.86
CA LYS A 198 7.05 -22.63 -6.47
C LYS A 198 5.57 -22.72 -6.92
N ASP A 199 4.99 -23.92 -6.90
CA ASP A 199 3.56 -24.14 -7.13
C ASP A 199 2.72 -23.76 -5.90
N THR A 200 2.71 -22.47 -5.60
CA THR A 200 1.94 -21.86 -4.51
C THR A 200 0.69 -21.17 -5.04
N ALA A 201 -0.20 -20.72 -4.16
CA ALA A 201 -1.47 -20.10 -4.52
C ALA A 201 -1.31 -18.91 -5.49
N PHE A 202 -0.31 -18.07 -5.25
CA PHE A 202 -0.03 -16.83 -5.99
C PHE A 202 1.36 -16.83 -6.64
N GLY A 203 2.18 -17.84 -6.36
CA GLY A 203 3.49 -18.01 -6.99
C GLY A 203 4.44 -16.86 -6.64
N LEU A 204 4.54 -16.51 -5.37
CA LEU A 204 5.50 -15.52 -4.87
C LEU A 204 6.93 -16.06 -5.00
N TYR A 205 7.88 -15.18 -5.36
CA TYR A 205 9.29 -15.56 -5.50
C TYR A 205 10.26 -14.37 -5.42
N ARG A 206 11.53 -14.68 -5.13
CA ARG A 206 12.68 -13.77 -5.27
C ARG A 206 13.41 -14.01 -6.59
N ASP A 207 13.87 -12.94 -7.23
CA ASP A 207 14.68 -13.04 -8.47
C ASP A 207 16.05 -13.71 -8.22
N GLY A 208 16.66 -13.47 -7.06
CA GLY A 208 17.91 -14.07 -6.62
C GLY A 208 17.84 -14.57 -5.18
N THR A 209 18.99 -14.77 -4.54
CA THR A 209 19.07 -15.16 -3.12
C THR A 209 19.02 -13.98 -2.17
N GLU A 210 19.03 -12.76 -2.71
CA GLU A 210 19.06 -11.54 -1.93
C GLU A 210 17.74 -11.32 -1.19
N LEU A 211 17.82 -10.93 0.08
CA LEU A 211 16.65 -10.50 0.85
C LEU A 211 16.19 -9.11 0.38
N ARG A 212 15.51 -9.08 -0.77
CA ARG A 212 15.08 -7.88 -1.49
C ARG A 212 13.61 -7.99 -1.92
N GLY A 213 13.33 -7.85 -3.22
CA GLY A 213 11.98 -7.76 -3.78
C GLY A 213 11.35 -9.14 -3.91
N ILE A 214 10.07 -9.22 -3.59
CA ILE A 214 9.25 -10.42 -3.83
C ILE A 214 8.24 -10.09 -4.91
N TYR A 215 8.17 -10.98 -5.91
CA TYR A 215 7.33 -10.82 -7.09
C TYR A 215 6.23 -11.87 -7.09
N CYS A 216 5.07 -11.50 -7.64
CA CYS A 216 3.93 -12.40 -7.82
C CYS A 216 3.91 -12.90 -9.27
N SER A 217 3.86 -14.21 -9.50
CA SER A 217 3.76 -14.79 -10.85
C SER A 217 2.32 -15.12 -11.27
N LYS A 218 1.38 -15.14 -10.33
CA LYS A 218 -0.05 -15.44 -10.58
C LYS A 218 -0.95 -14.26 -10.20
N GLN A 219 -0.60 -13.03 -10.65
CA GLN A 219 -1.33 -11.79 -10.32
C GLN A 219 -2.82 -11.88 -10.65
N ARG A 220 -3.19 -12.52 -11.77
CA ARG A 220 -4.60 -12.69 -12.16
C ARG A 220 -5.40 -13.44 -11.09
N ARG A 221 -4.82 -14.51 -10.55
CA ARG A 221 -5.44 -15.30 -9.48
C ARG A 221 -5.55 -14.48 -8.19
N ALA A 222 -4.53 -13.70 -7.85
CA ALA A 222 -4.57 -12.80 -6.70
C ALA A 222 -5.71 -11.77 -6.80
N ARG A 223 -5.90 -11.12 -7.96
CA ARG A 223 -7.04 -10.19 -8.18
C ARG A 223 -8.39 -10.89 -7.98
N GLN A 224 -8.54 -12.09 -8.54
CA GLN A 224 -9.79 -12.85 -8.49
C GLN A 224 -10.12 -13.28 -7.07
N VAL A 225 -9.15 -13.83 -6.35
CA VAL A 225 -9.32 -14.23 -4.94
C VAL A 225 -9.69 -13.04 -4.07
N CYS A 226 -9.00 -11.90 -4.25
CA CYS A 226 -9.29 -10.73 -3.45
C CYS A 226 -10.72 -10.20 -3.69
N LYS A 227 -11.18 -10.18 -4.95
CA LYS A 227 -12.56 -9.79 -5.30
C LYS A 227 -13.62 -10.75 -4.76
N ALA A 228 -13.28 -12.01 -4.54
CA ALA A 228 -14.22 -12.99 -3.97
C ALA A 228 -14.60 -12.69 -2.51
N THR A 229 -13.81 -11.86 -1.81
CA THR A 229 -14.11 -11.40 -0.42
C THR A 229 -15.39 -10.57 -0.33
N GLY A 230 -15.89 -9.99 -1.42
CA GLY A 230 -17.18 -9.30 -1.43
C GLY A 230 -17.28 -8.12 -2.40
N LYS A 231 -18.53 -7.72 -2.70
CA LYS A 231 -18.87 -6.69 -3.70
C LYS A 231 -18.25 -5.31 -3.45
N TYR A 232 -17.96 -4.98 -2.20
CA TYR A 232 -17.33 -3.71 -1.78
C TYR A 232 -16.04 -3.97 -0.99
N ALA A 233 -15.48 -5.17 -1.12
CA ALA A 233 -14.24 -5.55 -0.45
C ALA A 233 -13.05 -5.44 -1.42
N CYS A 234 -11.83 -5.59 -0.90
CA CYS A 234 -10.58 -5.57 -1.66
C CYS A 234 -10.13 -4.17 -2.16
N ASP A 235 -10.12 -3.18 -1.27
CA ASP A 235 -9.52 -1.88 -1.56
C ASP A 235 -7.98 -1.98 -1.63
N TYR A 236 -7.39 -2.77 -0.72
CA TYR A 236 -5.94 -2.97 -0.62
C TYR A 236 -5.58 -4.46 -0.64
N PRO A 237 -5.37 -5.05 -1.82
CA PRO A 237 -4.98 -6.46 -1.95
C PRO A 237 -3.55 -6.66 -1.46
N THR A 238 -3.40 -7.42 -0.37
CA THR A 238 -2.13 -7.67 0.29
C THR A 238 -1.77 -9.15 0.19
N LEU A 239 -0.55 -9.46 -0.23
CA LEU A 239 -0.02 -10.82 -0.34
C LEU A 239 1.06 -11.04 0.73
N ILE A 240 0.87 -12.07 1.57
CA ILE A 240 1.81 -12.45 2.62
C ILE A 240 2.45 -13.80 2.27
N GLY A 241 3.73 -13.79 1.95
CA GLY A 241 4.50 -15.01 1.72
C GLY A 241 4.85 -15.72 3.04
N ASN A 242 4.65 -17.03 3.12
CA ASN A 242 5.13 -17.90 4.20
C ASN A 242 6.65 -18.03 4.17
N ASP A 243 7.34 -16.95 4.50
CA ASP A 243 8.79 -16.85 4.47
C ASP A 243 9.25 -16.07 5.72
N PRO A 244 10.31 -16.52 6.41
CA PRO A 244 10.74 -15.91 7.66
C PRO A 244 11.68 -14.71 7.45
N TYR A 245 11.93 -14.30 6.21
CA TYR A 245 12.96 -13.32 5.88
C TYR A 245 12.41 -12.09 5.17
N TYR A 246 13.22 -11.04 5.16
CA TYR A 246 12.94 -9.75 4.55
C TYR A 246 12.60 -9.91 3.08
N GLY A 247 11.55 -9.20 2.71
CA GLY A 247 11.26 -8.90 1.33
C GLY A 247 9.82 -8.46 1.14
N GLY A 248 9.62 -7.78 0.03
CA GLY A 248 8.32 -7.23 -0.32
C GLY A 248 8.44 -6.24 -1.45
N LEU A 249 7.30 -5.75 -1.89
CA LEU A 249 7.19 -4.79 -2.96
C LEU A 249 5.82 -4.10 -2.85
N GLY A 250 5.79 -2.79 -3.04
CA GLY A 250 4.57 -2.02 -3.25
C GLY A 250 4.15 -1.98 -4.71
N GLY A 251 2.90 -1.60 -4.95
CA GLY A 251 2.33 -1.49 -6.29
C GLY A 251 0.85 -1.81 -6.26
N GLU A 252 0.37 -2.52 -7.28
CA GLU A 252 -1.01 -3.02 -7.27
C GLU A 252 -1.27 -3.94 -6.08
N PHE A 253 -0.35 -4.85 -5.79
CA PHE A 253 -0.37 -5.67 -4.59
C PHE A 253 0.65 -5.14 -3.61
N VAL A 254 0.25 -5.04 -2.36
CA VAL A 254 1.19 -4.90 -1.25
C VAL A 254 1.74 -6.28 -0.95
N ILE A 255 3.04 -6.48 -1.10
CA ILE A 255 3.67 -7.79 -0.86
C ILE A 255 4.61 -7.67 0.34
N SER A 256 4.47 -8.59 1.29
CA SER A 256 5.41 -8.77 2.41
C SER A 256 5.53 -10.26 2.77
N THR A 257 6.30 -10.56 3.80
CA THR A 257 6.48 -11.92 4.33
C THR A 257 5.93 -12.06 5.74
N SER A 258 5.83 -13.32 6.18
CA SER A 258 5.53 -13.69 7.55
C SER A 258 6.68 -13.47 8.53
N SER A 259 7.81 -12.87 8.12
CA SER A 259 8.95 -12.62 9.01
C SER A 259 8.50 -11.94 10.32
N GLU A 260 8.94 -12.50 11.45
CA GLU A 260 8.70 -11.92 12.77
C GLU A 260 9.50 -10.63 12.99
N THR A 261 10.63 -10.49 12.29
CA THR A 261 11.57 -9.37 12.47
C THR A 261 11.39 -8.26 11.45
N SER A 262 10.99 -8.58 10.23
CA SER A 262 10.89 -7.62 9.13
C SER A 262 9.55 -7.57 8.43
N GLY A 263 8.67 -8.55 8.65
CA GLY A 263 7.39 -8.65 7.93
C GLY A 263 6.55 -7.39 8.11
N THR A 264 6.37 -6.97 9.37
CA THR A 264 5.67 -5.72 9.72
C THR A 264 6.40 -4.49 9.19
N ILE A 265 7.74 -4.46 9.27
CA ILE A 265 8.58 -3.33 8.82
C ILE A 265 8.36 -3.03 7.33
N VAL A 266 8.40 -4.06 6.50
CA VAL A 266 8.16 -3.93 5.05
C VAL A 266 6.69 -3.62 4.81
N LEU A 267 5.79 -4.39 5.41
CA LEU A 267 4.36 -4.30 5.17
C LEU A 267 3.79 -2.90 5.44
N ARG A 268 4.17 -2.27 6.57
CA ARG A 268 3.69 -0.92 6.91
C ARG A 268 4.19 0.16 5.95
N HIS A 269 5.38 0.00 5.38
CA HIS A 269 5.93 0.91 4.38
C HIS A 269 5.18 0.76 3.06
N GLU A 270 5.09 -0.47 2.55
CA GLU A 270 4.46 -0.75 1.26
C GLU A 270 2.97 -0.44 1.27
N ILE A 271 2.25 -0.78 2.35
CA ILE A 271 0.83 -0.45 2.48
C ILE A 271 0.59 1.04 2.67
N GLY A 272 1.57 1.76 3.24
CA GLY A 272 1.53 3.22 3.35
C GLY A 272 1.47 3.90 1.97
N HIS A 273 2.21 3.39 0.98
CA HIS A 273 2.15 3.87 -0.41
C HIS A 273 0.79 3.59 -1.07
N SER A 274 0.07 2.55 -0.63
CA SER A 274 -1.31 2.29 -1.11
C SER A 274 -2.35 3.17 -0.42
N MET A 275 -2.16 3.44 0.87
CA MET A 275 -3.14 4.14 1.71
C MET A 275 -2.97 5.66 1.74
N ILE A 276 -1.83 6.17 1.32
CA ILE A 276 -1.49 7.59 1.37
C ILE A 276 -1.00 7.99 -0.02
N ASP A 277 -1.44 9.16 -0.51
CA ASP A 277 -0.78 9.79 -1.65
C ASP A 277 0.56 10.36 -1.18
N VAL A 278 1.57 9.50 -1.15
CA VAL A 278 2.88 9.72 -0.52
C VAL A 278 3.99 9.18 -1.42
N GLY A 279 5.17 9.78 -1.33
CA GLY A 279 6.38 9.31 -1.99
C GLY A 279 7.40 8.77 -0.99
N GLU A 280 8.52 8.32 -1.54
CA GLU A 280 9.68 7.92 -0.76
C GLU A 280 10.32 9.14 -0.08
N GLU A 281 10.85 8.93 1.11
CA GLU A 281 11.69 9.93 1.79
C GLU A 281 13.15 9.49 1.91
N TYR A 282 13.45 8.20 1.67
CA TYR A 282 14.83 7.73 1.55
C TYR A 282 15.45 8.15 0.20
N ASP A 283 16.78 8.29 0.15
CA ASP A 283 17.48 8.68 -1.07
C ASP A 283 17.70 7.50 -2.00
N GLY A 284 17.77 7.76 -3.30
CA GLY A 284 17.97 6.75 -4.34
C GLY A 284 16.69 6.01 -4.75
N GLY A 285 15.53 6.44 -4.25
CA GLY A 285 14.22 6.00 -4.71
C GLY A 285 13.86 6.54 -6.09
N GLN A 286 12.65 6.22 -6.55
CA GLN A 286 12.15 6.60 -7.89
C GLN A 286 10.91 7.50 -7.83
N VAL A 287 10.19 7.53 -6.71
CA VAL A 287 8.90 8.21 -6.58
C VAL A 287 9.00 9.22 -5.43
N TYR A 288 9.01 10.51 -5.78
CA TYR A 288 9.01 11.61 -4.84
C TYR A 288 7.84 12.53 -5.18
N SER A 289 6.65 12.16 -4.70
CA SER A 289 5.38 12.83 -4.97
C SER A 289 4.49 12.81 -3.73
N GLY A 290 3.27 13.35 -3.83
CA GLY A 290 2.28 13.27 -2.75
C GLY A 290 2.47 14.31 -1.67
N CYS A 291 1.86 14.08 -0.51
CA CYS A 291 1.78 15.06 0.58
C CYS A 291 3.14 15.35 1.24
N ASN A 292 4.13 14.48 1.07
CA ASN A 292 5.45 14.57 1.71
C ASN A 292 6.60 14.91 0.76
N ALA A 293 6.31 15.31 -0.49
CA ALA A 293 7.33 15.68 -1.45
C ALA A 293 7.10 17.07 -2.06
N ALA A 294 8.12 17.92 -2.04
CA ALA A 294 8.11 19.20 -2.74
C ALA A 294 9.27 19.30 -3.74
N HIS A 295 9.04 19.91 -4.89
CA HIS A 295 10.08 20.16 -5.90
C HIS A 295 10.54 21.63 -5.94
N SER A 296 9.98 22.47 -5.08
CA SER A 296 10.37 23.86 -4.90
C SER A 296 10.04 24.31 -3.49
N LEU A 297 10.91 25.12 -2.88
CA LEU A 297 10.64 25.76 -1.59
C LEU A 297 9.50 26.79 -1.66
N SER A 298 9.16 27.28 -2.86
CA SER A 298 8.02 28.19 -3.04
C SER A 298 6.65 27.48 -3.05
N ASN A 299 6.63 26.16 -3.18
CA ASN A 299 5.41 25.37 -3.25
C ASN A 299 5.57 24.07 -2.46
N ILE A 300 5.31 24.17 -1.15
CA ILE A 300 5.43 23.07 -0.19
C ILE A 300 4.02 22.55 0.14
N PRO A 301 3.71 21.26 -0.13
CA PRO A 301 2.39 20.70 0.17
C PRO A 301 2.02 20.74 1.67
N TRP A 302 3.00 20.73 2.57
CA TRP A 302 2.80 20.70 4.02
C TRP A 302 2.97 22.07 4.71
N GLN A 303 2.61 23.16 4.04
CA GLN A 303 2.76 24.52 4.58
C GLN A 303 2.15 24.70 5.99
N GLU A 304 0.99 24.10 6.24
CA GLU A 304 0.29 24.17 7.55
C GLU A 304 1.04 23.49 8.70
N TRP A 305 2.01 22.63 8.39
CA TRP A 305 2.80 21.89 9.37
C TRP A 305 4.16 22.50 9.64
N LEU A 306 4.63 23.45 8.82
CA LEU A 306 5.96 24.05 8.98
C LEU A 306 6.14 24.64 10.39
N THR A 307 7.27 24.31 11.01
CA THR A 307 7.64 24.89 12.32
C THR A 307 7.96 26.39 12.18
N GLU A 308 8.57 26.78 11.06
CA GLU A 308 8.91 28.17 10.74
C GLU A 308 8.30 28.61 9.39
N PRO A 309 6.97 28.85 9.30
CA PRO A 309 6.30 29.10 8.02
C PRO A 309 6.72 30.41 7.33
N HIS A 310 7.37 31.33 8.06
CA HIS A 310 7.86 32.61 7.54
C HIS A 310 9.35 32.57 7.14
N ASN A 311 10.03 31.44 7.32
CA ASN A 311 11.46 31.28 7.07
C ASN A 311 11.74 29.95 6.35
N ILE A 312 11.07 29.74 5.22
CA ILE A 312 11.23 28.51 4.44
C ILE A 312 12.58 28.51 3.75
N ARG A 313 13.45 27.58 4.16
CA ARG A 313 14.76 27.32 3.56
C ARG A 313 15.03 25.82 3.51
N GLU A 314 15.98 25.44 2.68
CA GLU A 314 16.54 24.09 2.70
C GLU A 314 17.31 23.85 4.00
N GLU A 315 17.17 22.65 4.57
CA GLU A 315 17.99 22.16 5.68
C GLU A 315 19.31 21.60 5.14
N THR A 316 20.40 22.33 5.39
CA THR A 316 21.70 22.13 4.72
C THR A 316 22.32 20.78 5.09
N SER A 317 22.35 19.87 4.12
CA SER A 317 22.98 18.55 4.25
C SER A 317 23.57 18.09 2.91
N ALA A 318 24.43 17.07 2.95
CA ALA A 318 25.00 16.46 1.75
C ALA A 318 24.99 14.94 1.85
N ILE A 319 24.48 14.29 0.82
CA ILE A 319 24.68 12.87 0.62
C ILE A 319 26.09 12.62 0.06
N ARG A 320 26.83 11.72 0.71
CA ARG A 320 28.20 11.35 0.34
C ARG A 320 28.30 9.96 -0.25
N VAL A 321 27.48 9.06 0.27
CA VAL A 321 27.35 7.69 -0.23
C VAL A 321 25.86 7.38 -0.31
N GLN A 322 25.44 6.89 -1.46
CA GLN A 322 24.16 6.22 -1.68
C GLN A 322 24.45 5.01 -2.55
N ASP A 323 24.45 3.84 -1.93
CA ASP A 323 24.84 2.61 -2.59
C ASP A 323 23.87 1.48 -2.22
N TYR A 324 23.23 0.90 -3.22
CA TYR A 324 22.37 -0.28 -3.08
C TYR A 324 23.16 -1.49 -3.54
N ALA A 325 24.13 -1.89 -2.72
CA ALA A 325 25.16 -2.87 -3.08
C ALA A 325 24.58 -4.21 -3.53
N TRP A 326 23.57 -4.73 -2.83
CA TRP A 326 23.02 -6.08 -3.05
C TRP A 326 24.12 -7.13 -3.27
N TYR A 327 25.15 -7.08 -2.43
CA TYR A 327 26.42 -7.74 -2.69
C TYR A 327 26.70 -8.86 -1.69
N ASP A 328 26.97 -10.05 -2.21
CA ASP A 328 27.41 -11.20 -1.42
C ASP A 328 28.91 -11.06 -1.08
N LEU A 329 29.19 -10.85 0.21
CA LEU A 329 30.54 -10.63 0.74
C LEU A 329 31.44 -11.89 0.65
N ALA A 330 30.87 -13.06 0.32
CA ALA A 330 31.67 -14.24 -0.02
C ALA A 330 32.53 -14.04 -1.28
N ASN A 331 32.15 -13.10 -2.16
CA ASN A 331 32.89 -12.77 -3.38
C ASN A 331 34.11 -11.85 -3.15
N GLY A 332 34.32 -11.39 -1.92
CA GLY A 332 35.45 -10.55 -1.52
C GLY A 332 35.03 -9.23 -0.90
N ASP A 333 36.01 -8.46 -0.41
CA ASP A 333 35.77 -7.16 0.22
C ASP A 333 35.02 -6.19 -0.72
N TYR A 334 34.06 -5.45 -0.16
CA TYR A 334 33.35 -4.39 -0.87
C TYR A 334 33.87 -3.03 -0.42
N GLU A 335 34.41 -2.23 -1.34
CA GLU A 335 35.06 -0.96 -1.05
C GLU A 335 34.33 0.21 -1.73
N ILE A 336 33.97 1.24 -0.95
CA ILE A 336 33.37 2.47 -1.43
C ILE A 336 34.33 3.63 -1.13
N LYS A 337 34.70 4.39 -2.16
CA LYS A 337 35.46 5.65 -2.01
C LYS A 337 34.53 6.83 -2.19
N PHE A 338 34.65 7.80 -1.30
CA PHE A 338 33.89 9.04 -1.39
C PHE A 338 34.74 10.23 -0.97
N TYR A 339 34.29 11.44 -1.27
CA TYR A 339 35.00 12.67 -0.94
C TYR A 339 34.17 13.54 0.01
N SER A 340 34.79 14.02 1.09
CA SER A 340 34.20 15.05 1.95
C SER A 340 34.86 16.41 1.70
N GLY A 341 34.02 17.45 1.70
CA GLY A 341 34.48 18.84 1.65
C GLY A 341 35.03 19.35 2.99
N GLY A 342 34.80 18.63 4.09
CA GLY A 342 35.21 19.02 5.45
C GLY A 342 34.53 20.28 6.00
N LYS A 343 33.29 20.55 5.58
CA LYS A 343 32.53 21.77 5.94
C LYS A 343 31.36 21.52 6.90
N PHE A 344 30.99 20.27 7.11
CA PHE A 344 29.81 19.88 7.88
C PHE A 344 30.19 19.50 9.31
N ASP A 345 29.28 19.74 10.26
CA ASP A 345 29.53 19.55 11.69
C ASP A 345 29.48 18.07 12.08
N THR A 346 28.56 17.32 11.48
CA THR A 346 28.35 15.91 11.79
C THR A 346 28.11 15.07 10.56
N TRP A 347 28.28 13.76 10.70
CA TRP A 347 27.93 12.78 9.68
C TRP A 347 27.20 11.59 10.31
N LYS A 348 26.34 10.93 9.52
CA LYS A 348 25.69 9.66 9.86
C LYS A 348 25.89 8.70 8.70
N MET A 349 26.37 7.51 9.01
CA MET A 349 26.43 6.37 8.10
C MET A 349 25.42 5.33 8.56
N GLU A 350 24.64 4.80 7.63
CA GLU A 350 23.67 3.74 7.86
C GLU A 350 23.90 2.65 6.82
N ILE A 351 23.88 1.41 7.27
CA ILE A 351 23.90 0.25 6.38
C ILE A 351 22.73 -0.65 6.69
N SER A 352 22.39 -1.48 5.71
CA SER A 352 21.63 -2.70 5.98
C SER A 352 22.37 -3.91 5.44
N SER A 353 22.25 -5.01 6.16
CA SER A 353 22.92 -6.28 5.85
C SER A 353 22.02 -7.44 6.24
N SER A 354 22.17 -8.59 5.58
CA SER A 354 21.44 -9.82 5.91
C SER A 354 22.39 -10.97 6.17
N GLY A 355 21.91 -11.99 6.88
CA GLY A 355 22.74 -13.09 7.31
C GLY A 355 23.85 -12.58 8.23
N VAL A 356 23.56 -11.79 9.25
CA VAL A 356 24.60 -11.26 10.16
C VAL A 356 24.25 -11.58 11.61
N GLU A 357 23.84 -12.83 11.85
CA GLU A 357 23.20 -13.34 13.08
C GLU A 357 24.13 -13.51 14.27
N VAL A 358 25.43 -13.41 14.06
CA VAL A 358 26.45 -13.61 15.09
C VAL A 358 27.50 -12.50 15.07
N PRO A 359 28.11 -12.16 16.22
CA PRO A 359 29.17 -11.16 16.28
C PRO A 359 30.30 -11.50 15.29
N ASP A 360 30.90 -10.46 14.72
CA ASP A 360 32.02 -10.55 13.77
C ASP A 360 31.72 -11.30 12.45
N SER A 361 30.46 -11.65 12.15
CA SER A 361 30.07 -12.18 10.83
C SER A 361 30.25 -11.15 9.70
N LEU A 362 30.10 -9.87 10.04
CA LEU A 362 30.36 -8.70 9.20
C LEU A 362 31.44 -7.84 9.86
N GLU A 363 32.37 -7.34 9.06
CA GLU A 363 33.34 -6.34 9.49
C GLU A 363 33.16 -5.05 8.67
N VAL A 364 33.13 -3.92 9.37
CA VAL A 364 32.95 -2.59 8.77
C VAL A 364 34.15 -1.73 9.14
N TYR A 365 34.77 -1.10 8.14
CA TYR A 365 35.91 -0.22 8.32
C TYR A 365 35.63 1.15 7.73
N PHE A 366 36.02 2.19 8.46
CA PHE A 366 36.04 3.58 7.99
C PHE A 366 37.47 4.08 8.04
N ASP A 367 38.04 4.42 6.89
CA ASP A 367 39.44 4.82 6.73
C ASP A 367 40.42 3.83 7.39
N GLY A 368 40.12 2.54 7.28
CA GLY A 368 40.92 1.45 7.86
C GLY A 368 40.70 1.22 9.36
N VAL A 369 39.88 2.04 10.03
CA VAL A 369 39.49 1.83 11.43
C VAL A 369 38.24 0.96 11.49
N ARG A 370 38.31 -0.17 12.20
CA ARG A 370 37.15 -1.06 12.41
C ARG A 370 36.10 -0.34 13.25
N LEU A 371 34.86 -0.31 12.76
CA LEU A 371 33.72 0.25 13.46
C LEU A 371 33.04 -0.85 14.30
N PRO A 372 32.68 -0.57 15.56
CA PRO A 372 31.93 -1.50 16.39
C PRO A 372 30.48 -1.59 15.90
N TRP A 373 29.88 -2.78 15.93
CA TRP A 373 28.45 -2.97 15.67
C TRP A 373 27.94 -4.16 16.47
N GLU A 374 26.62 -4.24 16.60
CA GLU A 374 25.94 -5.30 17.33
C GLU A 374 25.08 -6.11 16.37
N THR A 375 25.16 -7.43 16.49
CA THR A 375 24.29 -8.35 15.75
C THR A 375 22.87 -8.30 16.29
N THR A 376 21.89 -8.47 15.40
CA THR A 376 20.48 -8.67 15.76
C THR A 376 20.19 -10.07 16.28
N GLY A 377 21.15 -11.00 16.20
CA GLY A 377 20.95 -12.40 16.59
C GLY A 377 20.13 -13.21 15.59
N ASN A 378 19.79 -12.66 14.42
CA ASN A 378 18.98 -13.33 13.41
C ASN A 378 19.57 -13.19 11.99
N LEU A 379 19.17 -14.10 11.11
CA LEU A 379 19.63 -14.18 9.72
C LEU A 379 18.93 -13.17 8.78
N ASP A 380 17.93 -12.46 9.29
CA ASP A 380 17.13 -11.53 8.53
C ASP A 380 17.89 -10.23 8.25
N ARG A 381 17.25 -9.28 7.55
CA ARG A 381 17.84 -7.97 7.27
C ARG A 381 17.94 -7.12 8.55
N ALA A 382 19.16 -6.79 8.92
CA ALA A 382 19.52 -5.90 10.01
C ALA A 382 19.93 -4.51 9.51
N PHE A 383 19.78 -3.51 10.36
CA PHE A 383 20.19 -2.13 10.12
C PHE A 383 21.20 -1.69 11.18
N SER A 384 22.28 -1.04 10.77
CA SER A 384 23.31 -0.53 11.67
C SER A 384 23.68 0.89 11.29
N ALA A 385 23.97 1.72 12.30
CA ALA A 385 24.27 3.13 12.10
C ALA A 385 25.46 3.58 12.94
N TRP A 386 26.21 4.54 12.39
CA TRP A 386 27.32 5.21 13.04
C TRP A 386 27.23 6.70 12.82
N GLU A 387 27.65 7.46 13.81
CA GLU A 387 27.66 8.91 13.75
C GLU A 387 29.02 9.44 14.17
N GLY A 388 29.40 10.59 13.62
CA GLY A 388 30.62 11.27 13.99
C GLY A 388 30.57 12.75 13.71
N LYS A 389 31.70 13.41 13.97
CA LYS A 389 31.86 14.87 13.83
C LYS A 389 32.99 15.22 12.89
N ASN A 390 32.89 16.38 12.27
CA ASN A 390 33.97 17.06 11.55
C ASN A 390 34.77 16.11 10.63
N LEU A 391 34.09 15.48 9.67
CA LEU A 391 34.78 14.60 8.72
C LEU A 391 35.84 15.43 7.98
N ALA A 392 37.05 14.90 7.86
CA ALA A 392 38.16 15.65 7.30
C ALA A 392 37.90 15.98 5.80
N LYS A 393 38.49 17.07 5.31
CA LYS A 393 38.47 17.33 3.87
C LYS A 393 39.38 16.32 3.18
N GLY A 394 38.85 15.56 2.22
CA GLY A 394 39.64 14.62 1.46
C GLY A 394 38.85 13.41 0.98
N GLN A 395 39.58 12.43 0.44
CA GLN A 395 39.05 11.14 0.07
C GLN A 395 39.00 10.23 1.31
N HIS A 396 37.87 9.55 1.46
CA HIS A 396 37.60 8.57 2.52
C HIS A 396 37.24 7.22 1.89
N THR A 397 37.39 6.16 2.67
CA THR A 397 37.11 4.79 2.24
C THR A 397 36.27 4.05 3.27
N LEU A 398 35.19 3.44 2.80
CA LEU A 398 34.42 2.44 3.54
C LEU A 398 34.80 1.06 3.00
N THR A 399 35.05 0.10 3.89
CA THR A 399 35.31 -1.28 3.50
C THR A 399 34.43 -2.22 4.30
N PHE A 400 33.75 -3.12 3.60
CA PHE A 400 32.89 -4.14 4.18
C PHE A 400 33.47 -5.50 3.86
N LYS A 401 33.58 -6.36 4.88
CA LYS A 401 34.16 -7.69 4.73
C LYS A 401 33.28 -8.74 5.36
N GLN A 402 33.30 -9.93 4.78
CA GLN A 402 32.84 -11.12 5.48
C GLN A 402 33.86 -11.49 6.54
N GLY A 403 33.43 -11.60 7.81
CA GLY A 403 34.29 -12.17 8.84
C GLY A 403 34.35 -13.69 8.70
N PHE A 404 33.20 -14.36 8.62
CA PHE A 404 33.11 -15.80 8.33
C PHE A 404 31.81 -16.18 7.62
N PRO A 405 31.79 -17.30 6.87
CA PRO A 405 30.61 -17.75 6.13
C PRO A 405 29.40 -18.04 7.03
N PRO A 406 28.17 -18.10 6.48
CA PRO A 406 27.00 -18.60 7.20
C PRO A 406 27.21 -20.02 7.70
N SER A 407 26.62 -20.33 8.85
CA SER A 407 26.76 -21.65 9.49
C SER A 407 26.12 -22.80 8.71
N ASN A 408 25.18 -22.50 7.80
CA ASN A 408 24.50 -23.44 6.92
C ASN A 408 24.51 -22.89 5.49
N SER A 409 24.71 -23.75 4.48
CA SER A 409 24.65 -23.41 3.06
C SER A 409 23.26 -22.95 2.60
N ASP A 410 22.20 -23.33 3.32
CA ASP A 410 20.83 -22.93 3.02
C ASP A 410 20.43 -21.61 3.71
N SER A 411 21.30 -21.05 4.56
CA SER A 411 21.05 -19.76 5.20
C SER A 411 21.14 -18.60 4.20
N PRO A 412 20.49 -17.45 4.48
CA PRO A 412 20.73 -16.23 3.74
C PRO A 412 22.23 -15.90 3.65
N ILE A 413 22.65 -15.44 2.48
CA ILE A 413 24.03 -15.01 2.21
C ILE A 413 24.45 -13.86 3.13
N ARG A 414 25.77 -13.72 3.36
CA ARG A 414 26.37 -12.57 4.06
C ARG A 414 26.32 -11.36 3.14
N GLN A 415 25.19 -10.68 3.12
CA GLN A 415 24.94 -9.65 2.13
C GLN A 415 25.11 -8.26 2.72
N LEU A 416 25.87 -7.41 2.01
CA LEU A 416 25.74 -5.97 2.14
C LEU A 416 24.57 -5.52 1.26
N CYS A 417 23.48 -5.08 1.86
CA CYS A 417 22.27 -4.71 1.13
C CYS A 417 22.33 -3.25 0.66
N SER A 418 22.69 -2.33 1.55
CA SER A 418 22.78 -0.90 1.23
C SER A 418 23.75 -0.16 2.16
N VAL A 419 24.31 0.95 1.66
CA VAL A 419 25.14 1.90 2.41
C VAL A 419 24.68 3.31 2.08
N ARG A 420 24.45 4.10 3.13
CA ARG A 420 24.10 5.52 3.03
C ARG A 420 24.98 6.32 3.97
N LEU A 421 25.55 7.42 3.50
CA LEU A 421 26.32 8.34 4.34
C LEU A 421 25.91 9.77 4.05
N HIS A 422 25.52 10.49 5.10
CA HIS A 422 25.14 11.90 5.06
C HIS A 422 26.07 12.73 5.92
N GLU A 423 26.30 13.97 5.50
CA GLU A 423 26.87 15.03 6.32
C GLU A 423 25.82 16.12 6.56
N PHE A 424 25.80 16.68 7.77
CA PHE A 424 24.80 17.65 8.22
C PHE A 424 25.45 18.92 8.75
N ALA A 425 24.86 20.07 8.41
CA ALA A 425 25.34 21.36 8.90
C ALA A 425 25.06 21.50 10.40
N LYS A 426 25.59 22.56 11.01
CA LYS A 426 25.31 22.88 12.41
C LYS A 426 23.99 23.66 12.49
N GLU A 427 23.33 23.59 13.64
CA GLU A 427 22.27 24.54 14.00
C GLU A 427 22.78 26.00 13.85
N PRO A 428 21.97 26.91 13.27
CA PRO A 428 20.58 26.76 12.87
C PRO A 428 20.40 26.39 11.38
N GLU A 429 21.41 25.92 10.66
CA GLU A 429 21.33 25.60 9.22
C GLU A 429 20.77 24.20 8.94
N PHE A 430 20.83 23.30 9.92
CA PHE A 430 20.25 21.97 9.86
C PHE A 430 19.62 21.59 11.20
N HIS A 431 18.29 21.51 11.23
CA HIS A 431 17.56 21.07 12.41
C HIS A 431 17.53 19.55 12.52
N LYS A 432 18.08 18.99 13.61
CA LYS A 432 18.06 17.54 13.86
C LYS A 432 16.82 17.06 14.64
N SER A 433 16.06 17.98 15.21
CA SER A 433 14.90 17.60 16.03
C SER A 433 13.85 16.87 15.19
N LYS A 434 13.36 15.74 15.71
CA LYS A 434 12.27 14.97 15.08
C LYS A 434 10.94 15.71 15.04
N SER A 435 10.77 16.72 15.91
CA SER A 435 9.58 17.56 15.94
C SER A 435 9.66 18.76 15.00
N PHE A 436 10.82 19.01 14.39
CA PHE A 436 10.97 20.12 13.45
C PHE A 436 10.47 19.68 12.07
N ILE A 437 9.53 20.44 11.54
CA ILE A 437 8.98 20.23 10.20
C ILE A 437 9.46 21.39 9.32
N GLY A 438 10.27 21.04 8.32
CA GLY A 438 10.95 21.98 7.44
C GLY A 438 10.99 21.46 6.00
N ALA A 439 12.10 21.74 5.31
CA ALA A 439 12.36 21.26 3.96
C ALA A 439 13.73 20.59 3.89
N TYR A 440 13.75 19.28 4.11
CA TYR A 440 14.97 18.47 4.09
C TYR A 440 15.21 17.95 2.68
N PRO A 441 16.40 18.16 2.09
CA PRO A 441 16.67 17.68 0.74
C PRO A 441 16.75 16.14 0.72
N THR A 442 16.20 15.55 -0.34
CA THR A 442 16.33 14.13 -0.68
C THR A 442 16.65 14.00 -2.16
N TRP A 443 17.38 12.94 -2.52
CA TRP A 443 17.89 12.76 -3.87
C TRP A 443 17.33 11.50 -4.50
N ASP A 444 16.76 11.62 -5.70
CA ASP A 444 16.35 10.45 -6.47
C ASP A 444 17.54 9.65 -7.02
N ILE A 445 17.26 8.50 -7.65
CA ILE A 445 18.28 7.65 -8.29
C ILE A 445 19.11 8.37 -9.37
N ASN A 446 18.62 9.48 -9.92
CA ASN A 446 19.32 10.32 -10.90
C ASN A 446 20.00 11.54 -10.27
N GLY A 447 19.99 11.66 -8.94
CA GLY A 447 20.55 12.78 -8.19
C GLY A 447 19.71 14.06 -8.23
N ARG A 448 18.45 14.00 -8.68
CA ARG A 448 17.54 15.15 -8.65
C ARG A 448 17.05 15.37 -7.23
N VAL A 449 16.99 16.64 -6.83
CA VAL A 449 16.57 17.04 -5.49
C VAL A 449 15.06 17.22 -5.43
N SER A 450 14.45 16.65 -4.40
CA SER A 450 13.17 17.06 -3.86
C SER A 450 13.33 17.33 -2.36
N TYR A 451 12.27 17.80 -1.72
CA TYR A 451 12.24 18.08 -0.29
C TYR A 451 11.24 17.17 0.41
N ARG A 452 11.55 16.78 1.64
CA ARG A 452 10.68 16.05 2.56
C ARG A 452 10.45 16.85 3.85
N PRO A 453 9.34 16.61 4.58
CA PRO A 453 8.97 17.42 5.74
C PRO A 453 9.87 17.24 6.96
N THR A 454 10.45 16.04 7.16
CA THR A 454 11.23 15.70 8.36
C THR A 454 12.58 15.08 8.02
N ASN A 455 13.55 15.17 8.93
CA ASN A 455 14.85 14.54 8.72
C ASN A 455 14.77 13.00 8.76
N ASP A 456 14.30 12.48 9.89
CA ASP A 456 14.31 11.06 10.28
C ASP A 456 13.10 10.68 11.15
N ALA A 457 12.01 11.44 11.08
CA ALA A 457 10.81 11.19 11.90
C ALA A 457 9.76 10.32 11.18
N CYS A 458 9.83 10.20 9.86
CA CYS A 458 8.85 9.46 9.05
C CYS A 458 9.29 8.02 8.74
N LEU A 459 8.34 7.08 8.85
CA LEU A 459 8.44 5.72 8.35
C LEU A 459 8.86 5.64 6.87
N MET A 460 8.46 6.61 6.01
CA MET A 460 8.87 6.63 4.60
C MET A 460 10.35 6.97 4.39
N ARG A 461 11.05 7.45 5.43
CA ARG A 461 12.50 7.73 5.43
C ARG A 461 13.30 6.59 6.05
N ASP A 462 12.79 6.09 7.17
CA ASP A 462 13.40 5.07 8.00
C ASP A 462 12.36 4.01 8.33
N MET A 463 12.42 2.90 7.58
CA MET A 463 11.49 1.80 7.71
C MET A 463 11.51 1.16 9.10
N SER A 464 12.58 1.33 9.90
CA SER A 464 12.63 0.81 11.27
C SER A 464 11.65 1.50 12.22
N ARG A 465 11.16 2.69 11.86
CA ARG A 465 10.15 3.45 12.62
C ARG A 465 8.75 2.90 12.45
N ASP A 466 7.95 2.94 13.49
CA ASP A 466 6.55 2.48 13.52
C ASP A 466 5.52 3.58 13.29
N THR A 467 5.94 4.80 12.94
CA THR A 467 5.05 5.95 12.75
C THR A 467 5.38 6.73 11.49
N PHE A 468 4.35 7.16 10.77
CA PHE A 468 4.44 8.23 9.79
C PHE A 468 4.74 9.57 10.48
N CYS A 469 5.34 10.53 9.77
CA CYS A 469 5.40 11.91 10.25
C CYS A 469 4.00 12.56 10.19
N ASP A 470 3.79 13.64 10.93
CA ASP A 470 2.48 14.31 11.04
C ASP A 470 1.86 14.66 9.67
N VAL A 471 2.69 15.07 8.71
CA VAL A 471 2.27 15.37 7.32
C VAL A 471 1.70 14.13 6.63
N CYS A 472 2.37 12.99 6.77
CA CYS A 472 1.92 11.73 6.20
C CYS A 472 0.69 11.18 6.93
N VAL A 473 0.58 11.38 8.26
CA VAL A 473 -0.63 11.05 9.04
C VAL A 473 -1.83 11.87 8.57
N GLU A 474 -1.67 13.17 8.31
CA GLU A 474 -2.74 13.97 7.71
C GLU A 474 -3.10 13.44 6.32
N GLY A 475 -2.10 13.14 5.49
CA GLY A 475 -2.31 12.53 4.16
C GLY A 475 -3.12 11.23 4.21
N LEU A 476 -2.86 10.39 5.22
CA LEU A 476 -3.60 9.16 5.48
C LEU A 476 -5.08 9.46 5.78
N TRP A 477 -5.36 10.34 6.74
CA TRP A 477 -6.73 10.77 7.05
C TRP A 477 -7.46 11.31 5.83
N VAL A 478 -6.79 12.19 5.08
CA VAL A 478 -7.29 12.82 3.86
C VAL A 478 -7.67 11.79 2.81
N ASN A 479 -6.81 10.81 2.54
CA ASN A 479 -7.06 9.82 1.51
C ASN A 479 -8.20 8.87 1.87
N LEU A 480 -8.30 8.48 3.14
CA LEU A 480 -9.36 7.57 3.62
C LEU A 480 -10.71 8.29 3.68
N LEU A 481 -10.79 9.45 4.35
CA LEU A 481 -12.07 10.16 4.51
C LEU A 481 -12.66 10.64 3.18
N ARG A 482 -11.84 10.86 2.14
CA ARG A 482 -12.33 11.16 0.79
C ARG A 482 -13.25 10.06 0.22
N GLN A 483 -13.10 8.82 0.68
CA GLN A 483 -13.83 7.65 0.20
C GLN A 483 -15.03 7.29 1.09
N LEU A 484 -15.13 7.92 2.26
CA LEU A 484 -16.09 7.56 3.31
C LEU A 484 -17.07 8.71 3.59
N SER A 485 -18.17 8.37 4.23
CA SER A 485 -19.07 9.30 4.90
C SER A 485 -18.86 9.22 6.41
N LEU A 486 -18.88 10.38 7.08
CA LEU A 486 -18.92 10.43 8.55
C LEU A 486 -20.25 9.88 9.10
N ILE A 487 -21.30 9.76 8.27
CA ILE A 487 -22.64 9.28 8.63
C ILE A 487 -22.79 7.84 8.11
N ASP A 488 -22.74 6.87 9.01
CA ASP A 488 -23.03 5.47 8.68
C ASP A 488 -24.52 5.29 8.37
N ASN A 489 -25.40 5.80 9.24
CA ASN A 489 -26.83 5.69 9.04
C ASN A 489 -27.64 6.76 9.79
N VAL A 490 -28.89 6.95 9.36
CA VAL A 490 -29.91 7.68 10.12
C VAL A 490 -31.03 6.69 10.40
N ILE A 491 -31.18 6.33 11.67
CA ILE A 491 -32.11 5.32 12.16
C ILE A 491 -33.31 6.05 12.74
N GLN A 492 -34.52 5.67 12.32
CA GLN A 492 -35.76 6.28 12.77
C GLN A 492 -36.64 5.23 13.47
N SER A 493 -37.23 5.61 14.59
CA SER A 493 -38.25 4.84 15.33
C SER A 493 -39.47 5.71 15.55
N CYS A 494 -40.66 5.22 15.19
CA CYS A 494 -41.84 6.05 14.91
C CYS A 494 -43.09 5.48 15.58
N GLU A 495 -42.96 5.06 16.85
CA GLU A 495 -44.04 4.45 17.61
C GLU A 495 -44.88 5.51 18.35
N ASN A 496 -44.47 5.91 19.57
CA ASN A 496 -45.17 6.90 20.39
C ASN A 496 -44.60 8.33 20.25
N SER A 497 -43.34 8.41 19.82
CA SER A 497 -42.62 9.63 19.47
C SER A 497 -41.68 9.30 18.31
N ILE A 498 -41.30 10.32 17.55
CA ILE A 498 -40.34 10.16 16.47
C ILE A 498 -38.96 10.31 17.08
N LYS A 499 -38.19 9.22 17.10
CA LYS A 499 -36.80 9.20 17.52
C LYS A 499 -35.90 9.03 16.31
N ILE A 500 -35.01 9.98 16.10
CA ILE A 500 -34.04 9.99 15.00
C ILE A 500 -32.65 9.89 15.61
N GLN A 501 -31.92 8.82 15.28
CA GLN A 501 -30.55 8.60 15.72
C GLN A 501 -29.60 8.64 14.52
N VAL A 502 -28.48 9.34 14.67
CA VAL A 502 -27.42 9.40 13.67
C VAL A 502 -26.31 8.47 14.13
N ALA A 503 -26.12 7.38 13.38
CA ALA A 503 -24.94 6.54 13.52
C ALA A 503 -23.81 7.14 12.68
N THR A 504 -22.65 7.31 13.30
CA THR A 504 -21.45 7.88 12.68
C THR A 504 -20.32 6.86 12.67
N LEU A 505 -19.29 7.12 11.88
CA LEU A 505 -18.01 6.40 12.03
C LEU A 505 -17.60 6.37 13.52
N PRO A 506 -17.06 5.26 14.05
CA PRO A 506 -16.76 5.11 15.47
C PRO A 506 -15.49 5.89 15.89
N LEU A 507 -15.56 7.19 15.71
CA LEU A 507 -14.55 8.20 16.01
C LEU A 507 -14.97 9.03 17.23
N ALA A 508 -14.05 9.83 17.74
CA ALA A 508 -14.19 10.64 18.94
C ALA A 508 -14.71 9.81 20.13
N HIS A 509 -15.85 10.21 20.70
CA HIS A 509 -16.43 9.54 21.87
C HIS A 509 -17.08 8.18 21.56
N PHE A 510 -17.10 7.75 20.29
CA PHE A 510 -17.58 6.42 19.89
C PHE A 510 -16.46 5.41 19.66
N ARG A 511 -15.19 5.78 19.86
CA ARG A 511 -14.08 4.83 19.77
C ARG A 511 -14.23 3.73 20.81
N SER A 512 -13.98 2.49 20.39
CA SER A 512 -13.82 1.34 21.27
C SER A 512 -12.36 1.14 21.74
N SER A 513 -11.41 1.89 21.18
CA SER A 513 -9.97 1.80 21.53
C SER A 513 -9.66 2.41 22.91
N ILE A 514 -8.65 1.87 23.58
CA ILE A 514 -8.13 2.32 24.87
C ILE A 514 -7.37 3.66 24.74
N LYS A 515 -6.82 3.97 23.55
CA LYS A 515 -6.05 5.20 23.33
C LYS A 515 -6.97 6.35 22.94
N SER A 516 -6.87 7.44 23.69
CA SER A 516 -7.58 8.67 23.38
C SER A 516 -6.82 9.48 22.33
N PHE A 517 -7.56 10.01 21.36
CA PHE A 517 -7.07 10.96 20.37
C PHE A 517 -7.73 12.32 20.63
N ASN A 518 -7.04 13.40 20.32
CA ASN A 518 -7.59 14.75 20.43
C ASN A 518 -8.44 15.06 19.19
N GLU A 519 -9.71 14.68 19.26
CA GLU A 519 -10.65 14.78 18.14
C GLU A 519 -12.09 14.93 18.64
N SER A 520 -12.98 15.39 17.76
CA SER A 520 -14.40 15.61 18.08
C SER A 520 -15.30 15.44 16.86
N LEU A 521 -16.56 15.14 17.12
CA LEU A 521 -17.65 15.17 16.16
C LEU A 521 -18.65 16.23 16.60
N SER A 522 -19.11 17.06 15.67
CA SER A 522 -20.21 18.01 15.89
C SER A 522 -21.35 17.72 14.94
N ILE A 523 -22.58 18.00 15.39
CA ILE A 523 -23.81 17.73 14.64
C ILE A 523 -24.62 19.00 14.49
N ASN A 524 -25.02 19.30 13.26
CA ASN A 524 -26.00 20.32 12.96
C ASN A 524 -27.21 19.70 12.25
N TRP A 525 -28.41 20.11 12.66
CA TRP A 525 -29.66 19.68 12.07
C TRP A 525 -30.30 20.84 11.33
N PHE A 526 -30.94 20.54 10.20
CA PHE A 526 -31.60 21.52 9.35
C PHE A 526 -32.97 21.00 8.95
N ASP A 527 -33.95 21.90 8.86
CA ASP A 527 -35.23 21.61 8.24
C ASP A 527 -35.13 21.58 6.70
N ARG A 528 -36.27 21.43 6.03
CA ARG A 528 -36.36 21.35 4.57
C ARG A 528 -35.89 22.60 3.83
N ASP A 529 -35.96 23.76 4.48
CA ASP A 529 -35.56 25.05 3.93
C ASP A 529 -34.10 25.39 4.30
N HIS A 530 -33.36 24.37 4.77
CA HIS A 530 -32.00 24.46 5.29
C HIS A 530 -31.84 25.47 6.43
N GLN A 531 -32.90 25.74 7.19
CA GLN A 531 -32.79 26.56 8.40
C GLN A 531 -32.27 25.71 9.57
N PRO A 532 -31.32 26.23 10.36
CA PRO A 532 -30.71 25.46 11.44
C PRO A 532 -31.68 25.22 12.60
N LEU A 533 -31.88 23.96 12.96
CA LEU A 533 -32.64 23.50 14.11
C LEU A 533 -31.75 23.52 15.38
N THR A 534 -31.39 24.74 15.81
CA THR A 534 -30.39 24.98 16.87
C THR A 534 -30.66 24.27 18.20
N GLN A 535 -31.91 23.96 18.52
CA GLN A 535 -32.29 23.22 19.73
C GLN A 535 -31.76 21.78 19.76
N TYR A 536 -31.41 21.22 18.59
CA TYR A 536 -30.88 19.86 18.45
C TYR A 536 -29.37 19.82 18.17
N LYS A 537 -28.68 20.97 18.23
CA LYS A 537 -27.25 21.05 17.97
C LYS A 537 -26.46 20.07 18.85
N ASP A 538 -25.51 19.37 18.24
CA ASP A 538 -24.64 18.35 18.83
C ASP A 538 -25.38 17.16 19.47
N GLN A 539 -26.67 16.98 19.19
CA GLN A 539 -27.44 15.80 19.60
C GLN A 539 -27.34 14.70 18.53
N PHE A 540 -26.80 13.54 18.91
CA PHE A 540 -26.76 12.33 18.09
C PHE A 540 -28.10 11.58 18.05
N THR A 541 -29.03 11.97 18.92
CA THR A 541 -30.36 11.42 19.01
C THR A 541 -31.32 12.56 19.28
N VAL A 542 -32.32 12.70 18.42
CA VAL A 542 -33.37 13.71 18.51
C VAL A 542 -34.69 13.00 18.76
N GLU A 543 -35.47 13.51 19.71
CA GLU A 543 -36.83 13.05 19.97
C GLU A 543 -37.81 14.20 19.67
N ILE A 544 -38.73 13.96 18.74
CA ILE A 544 -39.76 14.91 18.31
C ILE A 544 -41.09 14.48 18.93
N PRO A 545 -41.74 15.34 19.72
CA PRO A 545 -43.06 15.05 20.29
C PRO A 545 -44.17 15.20 19.23
N GLY A 546 -44.97 14.14 19.02
CA GLY A 546 -46.17 14.17 18.16
C GLY A 546 -46.35 12.94 17.26
N GLU A 547 -47.59 12.71 16.79
CA GLU A 547 -47.98 11.54 15.99
C GLU A 547 -47.87 11.75 14.46
N PHE A 548 -47.72 13.00 13.98
CA PHE A 548 -47.68 13.30 12.54
C PHE A 548 -46.67 14.40 12.21
N TYR A 549 -45.46 14.01 11.85
CA TYR A 549 -44.43 14.91 11.33
C TYR A 549 -43.84 14.31 10.06
N SER A 550 -44.36 14.72 8.89
CA SER A 550 -43.77 14.39 7.60
C SER A 550 -43.05 15.64 7.11
N ASP A 551 -41.74 15.69 7.34
CA ASP A 551 -40.87 16.75 6.85
C ASP A 551 -39.55 16.15 6.36
N GLU A 552 -38.83 16.91 5.56
CA GLU A 552 -37.48 16.54 5.11
C GLU A 552 -36.47 17.24 6.00
N TRP A 553 -35.64 16.47 6.69
CA TRP A 553 -34.55 17.01 7.50
C TRP A 553 -33.21 16.64 6.90
N THR A 554 -32.23 17.51 7.13
CA THR A 554 -30.83 17.25 6.81
C THR A 554 -30.02 17.24 8.09
N VAL A 555 -29.24 16.18 8.29
CA VAL A 555 -28.19 16.16 9.31
C VAL A 555 -26.84 16.44 8.66
N GLU A 556 -26.02 17.27 9.30
CA GLU A 556 -24.62 17.50 8.99
C GLU A 556 -23.77 17.00 10.16
N VAL A 557 -22.77 16.16 9.87
CA VAL A 557 -21.76 15.73 10.83
C VAL A 557 -20.42 16.30 10.39
N LYS A 558 -19.71 16.95 11.31
CA LYS A 558 -18.35 17.48 11.09
C LYS A 558 -17.35 16.82 12.01
N PHE A 559 -16.21 16.41 11.46
CA PHE A 559 -15.10 15.80 12.18
C PHE A 559 -13.93 16.78 12.31
N TRP A 560 -13.36 16.84 13.51
CA TRP A 560 -12.13 17.58 13.78
C TRP A 560 -11.14 16.66 14.50
N SER A 561 -9.86 16.75 14.15
CA SER A 561 -8.76 16.03 14.81
C SER A 561 -7.51 16.88 14.81
N SER A 562 -6.72 16.83 15.89
CA SER A 562 -5.41 17.50 15.95
C SER A 562 -4.40 16.97 14.93
N GLN A 563 -4.67 15.81 14.32
CA GLN A 563 -3.85 15.21 13.27
C GLN A 563 -4.17 15.75 11.87
N ILE A 564 -5.13 16.68 11.75
CA ILE A 564 -5.55 17.29 10.48
C ILE A 564 -5.57 18.80 10.66
N ARG A 565 -4.61 19.50 10.05
CA ARG A 565 -4.52 20.97 10.04
C ARG A 565 -5.21 21.57 8.82
N GLY A 566 -5.16 20.89 7.68
CA GLY A 566 -5.82 21.35 6.46
C GLY A 566 -7.35 21.38 6.57
N SER A 567 -7.96 22.26 5.78
CA SER A 567 -9.43 22.33 5.64
C SER A 567 -9.89 21.53 4.44
N TYR A 568 -10.68 20.47 4.67
CA TYR A 568 -11.11 19.58 3.59
C TYR A 568 -12.61 19.30 3.62
N LYS A 569 -13.22 19.22 2.43
CA LYS A 569 -14.67 19.02 2.28
C LYS A 569 -15.21 17.73 2.92
N TYR A 570 -14.40 16.67 2.95
CA TYR A 570 -14.78 15.35 3.48
C TYR A 570 -14.63 15.25 5.01
N LEU A 571 -14.19 16.32 5.68
CA LEU A 571 -14.36 16.48 7.13
C LEU A 571 -15.81 16.83 7.51
N THR A 572 -16.70 16.93 6.52
CA THR A 572 -18.12 17.17 6.70
C THR A 572 -18.90 16.18 5.84
N SER A 573 -19.94 15.57 6.40
CA SER A 573 -20.91 14.76 5.67
C SER A 573 -22.31 15.26 5.95
N THR A 574 -23.16 15.28 4.93
CA THR A 574 -24.58 15.61 5.06
C THR A 574 -25.45 14.46 4.58
N LYS A 575 -26.61 14.28 5.21
CA LYS A 575 -27.61 13.31 4.77
C LYS A 575 -29.01 13.89 4.95
N SER A 576 -29.73 14.03 3.84
CA SER A 576 -31.15 14.41 3.84
C SER A 576 -32.00 13.14 3.89
N PHE A 577 -33.07 13.17 4.68
CA PHE A 577 -33.98 12.04 4.85
C PHE A 577 -35.39 12.54 5.16
N GLN A 578 -36.39 11.78 4.73
CA GLN A 578 -37.77 12.02 5.12
C GLN A 578 -37.98 11.49 6.52
N ILE A 579 -38.60 12.30 7.37
CA ILE A 579 -39.05 11.84 8.67
C ILE A 579 -40.22 10.89 8.46
N CYS A 580 -40.16 9.73 9.11
CA CYS A 580 -41.24 8.78 9.10
C CYS A 580 -42.54 9.42 9.60
N SER A 581 -43.58 9.34 8.78
CA SER A 581 -44.94 9.50 9.27
C SER A 581 -45.36 8.20 9.96
N ALA A 582 -46.06 8.28 11.09
CA ALA A 582 -46.76 7.11 11.61
C ALA A 582 -47.69 6.60 10.51
N THR A 583 -47.41 5.42 9.96
CA THR A 583 -48.30 4.77 8.99
C THR A 583 -49.65 4.49 9.67
N GLN A 584 -50.74 4.85 8.97
CA GLN A 584 -52.13 4.51 9.33
C GLN A 584 -52.33 3.04 9.64
#